data_AF-A0A9N7YM69-F1
#
_entry.id   AF-A0A9N7YM69-F1
#
_cell.length_a   1.000
_cell.length_b   1.000
_cell.length_c   1.000
_cell.angle_alpha   90.00
_cell.angle_beta   90.00
_cell.angle_gamma   90.00
#
_symmetry.space_group_name_H-M   'P 1'
#
loop_
_entity.id
_entity.type
_entity.pdbx_description
1 polymer ?
#
loop_
_entity_poly.entity_id
_entity_poly.type
_entity_poly.pdbx_seq_one_letter_code
_entity_poly.pdbx_strand_id
1 'polypeptide(L)'
;MAAACSRNHHRESRHSALGLFSAGNNMSCKSLWTLALLALTLSRCVADDDHEMEEFLKREYSLSKPYQGVGSLGSSHWELMGDAMVTTEQVRLTPDMQSRQGAVWGRMPCHLKDWEMQVHFKIHGKGKKNLNGDGLAIWYTKERTQKGPVFGNMDNFTGLGVFVDTYPNEEKQLEAQKKRYSPRTQRIFPFVLAMVGNGSISYDHERDGRPTELGGCNAMVRNLKHDTFLFIRYVRRRLTVMIDIDGQHEWRDCLDIPGVRLPEGYYFGATAVTGDLSDNHDIISLKLYQLTVLRSKKEEQEEEEDQITIPSVDNMDLLRLELVEERMSGVAIFFTVLFSMLGFIFLIVIGLVVYSHWNERRRKRFY
;
A
#
# COMPACT_ATOMS: atom_id res chain seq x y z
N MET A 1 53.37 -25.28 57.48
CA MET A 1 52.04 -24.86 57.96
C MET A 1 51.02 -25.58 57.09
N ALA A 2 50.78 -26.88 57.35
CA ALA A 2 49.66 -27.38 58.16
C ALA A 2 48.32 -26.86 57.63
N ALA A 3 47.65 -27.62 56.74
CA ALA A 3 46.72 -28.73 57.04
C ALA A 3 45.32 -28.20 57.44
N ALA A 4 44.17 -28.80 57.12
CA ALA A 4 43.72 -29.90 56.28
C ALA A 4 42.19 -29.98 56.49
N CYS A 5 41.46 -30.64 55.57
CA CYS A 5 40.24 -31.46 55.80
C CYS A 5 39.01 -30.83 56.53
N SER A 6 37.75 -31.27 56.40
CA SER A 6 37.15 -32.54 55.97
C SER A 6 35.64 -32.36 55.76
N ARG A 7 35.06 -33.21 54.92
CA ARG A 7 33.65 -33.64 54.92
C ARG A 7 33.26 -34.31 56.26
N ASN A 8 31.99 -34.24 56.68
CA ASN A 8 31.05 -35.38 56.64
C ASN A 8 29.72 -35.15 57.41
N HIS A 9 28.65 -35.64 56.76
CA HIS A 9 27.47 -36.40 57.23
C HIS A 9 26.62 -36.07 58.48
N HIS A 10 25.31 -36.05 58.20
CA HIS A 10 24.14 -36.60 58.92
C HIS A 10 23.95 -36.34 60.42
N ARG A 11 22.78 -35.77 60.75
CA ARG A 11 21.83 -36.40 61.68
C ARG A 11 20.40 -35.87 61.51
N GLU A 12 19.45 -36.80 61.40
CA GLU A 12 18.02 -36.60 61.56
C GLU A 12 17.65 -36.12 62.97
N SER A 13 16.55 -35.37 63.06
CA SER A 13 15.65 -35.37 64.22
C SER A 13 14.24 -35.01 63.76
N ARG A 14 13.36 -36.01 63.80
CA ARG A 14 11.90 -35.86 63.80
C ARG A 14 11.48 -35.40 65.20
N HIS A 15 10.55 -34.46 65.32
CA HIS A 15 9.45 -34.55 66.28
C HIS A 15 8.22 -33.80 65.77
N SER A 16 7.10 -34.52 65.82
CA SER A 16 5.73 -34.16 65.50
C SER A 16 5.10 -33.33 66.61
N ALA A 17 4.22 -32.39 66.25
CA ALA A 17 3.07 -32.03 67.08
C ALA A 17 1.89 -31.65 66.16
N LEU A 18 0.83 -32.44 66.28
CA LEU A 18 -0.47 -32.25 65.67
C LEU A 18 -1.16 -30.96 66.17
N GLY A 19 -2.09 -30.45 65.35
CA GLY A 19 -3.40 -30.09 65.86
C GLY A 19 -3.93 -28.70 65.48
N LEU A 20 -4.87 -28.71 64.52
CA LEU A 20 -6.14 -27.97 64.53
C LEU A 20 -6.08 -26.44 64.70
N PHE A 21 -6.50 -25.70 63.67
CA PHE A 21 -7.79 -24.99 63.71
C PHE A 21 -8.23 -24.63 62.29
N SER A 22 -9.34 -25.23 61.88
CA SER A 22 -10.23 -24.74 60.84
C SER A 22 -10.74 -23.35 61.25
N ALA A 23 -10.57 -22.37 60.38
CA ALA A 23 -11.36 -21.16 60.37
C ALA A 23 -11.75 -20.88 58.93
N GLY A 24 -12.90 -21.40 58.53
CA GLY A 24 -13.58 -21.01 57.30
C GLY A 24 -13.90 -19.52 57.37
N ASN A 25 -13.06 -18.70 56.76
CA ASN A 25 -13.43 -17.33 56.47
C ASN A 25 -14.39 -17.36 55.27
N ASN A 26 -15.67 -17.23 55.58
CA ASN A 26 -16.70 -16.86 54.62
C ASN A 26 -16.28 -15.52 54.00
N MET A 27 -15.60 -15.57 52.85
CA MET A 27 -15.40 -14.39 52.02
C MET A 27 -16.78 -13.88 51.64
N SER A 28 -17.16 -12.72 52.18
CA SER A 28 -18.41 -12.05 51.82
C SER A 28 -18.48 -11.94 50.31
N CYS A 29 -19.62 -12.28 49.71
CA CYS A 29 -19.86 -12.24 48.26
C CYS A 29 -19.35 -10.91 47.65
N LYS A 30 -19.49 -9.80 48.38
CA LYS A 30 -18.97 -8.46 48.02
C LYS A 30 -17.46 -8.43 47.75
N SER A 31 -16.66 -9.18 48.50
CA SER A 31 -15.20 -9.28 48.33
C SER A 31 -14.80 -10.07 47.08
N LEU A 32 -15.61 -11.06 46.67
CA LEU A 32 -15.41 -11.78 45.41
C LEU A 32 -15.77 -10.89 44.22
N TRP A 33 -16.86 -10.12 44.32
CA TRP A 33 -17.26 -9.16 43.28
C TRP A 33 -16.23 -8.03 43.12
N THR A 34 -15.62 -7.53 44.19
CA THR A 34 -14.56 -6.51 44.09
C THR A 34 -13.29 -7.07 43.46
N LEU A 35 -12.89 -8.31 43.78
CA LEU A 35 -11.73 -8.97 43.15
C LEU A 35 -11.99 -9.30 41.68
N ALA A 36 -13.21 -9.73 41.32
CA ALA A 36 -13.61 -9.96 39.94
C ALA A 36 -13.68 -8.65 39.14
N LEU A 37 -14.18 -7.56 39.74
CA LEU A 37 -14.19 -6.23 39.12
C LEU A 37 -12.77 -5.69 38.92
N LEU A 38 -11.88 -5.89 39.90
CA LEU A 38 -10.47 -5.51 39.81
C LEU A 38 -9.73 -6.31 38.73
N ALA A 39 -10.02 -7.61 38.61
CA ALA A 39 -9.49 -8.47 37.55
C ALA A 39 -10.05 -8.10 36.16
N LEU A 40 -11.33 -7.70 36.08
CA LEU A 40 -11.95 -7.19 34.85
C LEU A 40 -11.42 -5.81 34.44
N THR A 41 -11.01 -4.97 35.39
CA THR A 41 -10.35 -3.68 35.10
C THR A 41 -8.87 -3.85 34.75
N LEU A 42 -8.18 -4.84 35.32
CA LEU A 42 -6.78 -5.16 34.99
C LEU A 42 -6.67 -5.94 33.66
N SER A 43 -7.69 -6.74 33.29
CA SER A 43 -7.73 -7.43 31.99
C SER A 43 -7.96 -6.49 30.80
N ARG A 44 -8.30 -5.21 31.04
CA ARG A 44 -8.37 -4.17 30.01
C ARG A 44 -7.07 -3.39 29.82
N CYS A 45 -6.02 -3.75 30.55
CA CYS A 45 -4.66 -3.27 30.31
C CYS A 45 -3.81 -4.40 29.72
N VAL A 46 -4.29 -5.05 28.65
CA VAL A 46 -3.34 -5.51 27.64
C VAL A 46 -3.00 -4.24 26.89
N ALA A 47 -1.89 -3.63 27.28
CA ALA A 47 -1.30 -2.53 26.54
C ALA A 47 -1.15 -3.00 25.08
N ASP A 48 -1.66 -2.20 24.17
CA ASP A 48 -1.19 -2.16 22.80
C ASP A 48 0.31 -1.90 22.91
N ASP A 49 1.11 -2.95 22.70
CA ASP A 49 2.56 -2.83 22.70
C ASP A 49 2.89 -2.11 21.39
N ASP A 50 2.84 -0.77 21.44
CA ASP A 50 3.47 0.13 20.47
C ASP A 50 4.99 -0.14 20.54
N HIS A 51 5.40 -1.33 20.09
CA HIS A 51 6.77 -1.58 19.73
C HIS A 51 7.06 -0.65 18.55
N GLU A 52 7.69 0.48 18.83
CA GLU A 52 8.29 1.33 17.81
C GLU A 52 9.08 0.42 16.85
N MET A 53 8.58 0.28 15.63
CA MET A 53 9.20 -0.55 14.61
C MET A 53 10.57 0.03 14.31
N GLU A 54 11.63 -0.63 14.75
CA GLU A 54 12.99 -0.16 14.50
C GLU A 54 13.29 -0.22 13.00
N GLU A 55 13.74 0.91 12.44
CA GLU A 55 14.07 1.06 11.03
C GLU A 55 15.59 1.11 10.83
N PHE A 56 16.13 0.18 10.04
CA PHE A 56 17.57 0.08 9.79
C PHE A 56 17.91 0.36 8.32
N LEU A 57 18.57 1.49 8.05
CA LEU A 57 18.99 1.85 6.69
C LEU A 57 20.00 0.84 6.12
N LYS A 58 19.65 0.25 4.96
CA LYS A 58 20.51 -0.64 4.18
C LYS A 58 21.18 0.12 3.05
N ARG A 59 22.45 0.50 3.25
CA ARG A 59 23.23 1.32 2.32
C ARG A 59 23.43 0.63 0.98
N GLU A 60 23.58 -0.68 0.99
CA GLU A 60 23.77 -1.54 -0.16
C GLU A 60 22.58 -1.47 -1.15
N TYR A 61 21.36 -1.21 -0.65
CA TYR A 61 20.13 -1.05 -1.43
C TYR A 61 19.67 0.41 -1.52
N SER A 62 20.51 1.37 -1.13
CA SER A 62 20.17 2.79 -1.09
C SER A 62 20.98 3.60 -2.09
N LEU A 63 20.36 4.61 -2.68
CA LEU A 63 20.94 5.61 -3.58
C LEU A 63 20.74 6.99 -2.95
N SER A 64 21.80 7.73 -2.68
CA SER A 64 21.70 9.11 -2.19
C SER A 64 22.96 9.91 -2.53
N LYS A 65 22.88 11.24 -2.42
CA LYS A 65 24.01 12.15 -2.60
C LYS A 65 25.20 11.69 -1.73
N PRO A 66 26.45 11.74 -2.23
CA PRO A 66 26.89 12.32 -3.51
C PRO A 66 26.91 11.33 -4.70
N TYR A 67 26.14 10.23 -4.65
CA TYR A 67 26.06 9.21 -5.73
C TYR A 67 27.42 8.62 -6.14
N GLN A 68 28.29 8.40 -5.16
CA GLN A 68 29.68 8.00 -5.41
C GLN A 68 29.75 6.72 -6.25
N GLY A 69 30.40 6.83 -7.43
CA GLY A 69 30.60 5.71 -8.35
C GLY A 69 29.43 5.42 -9.29
N VAL A 70 28.26 6.05 -9.13
CA VAL A 70 27.12 5.82 -10.03
C VAL A 70 27.49 6.28 -11.44
N GLY A 71 27.38 5.38 -12.43
CA GLY A 71 27.83 5.65 -13.81
C GLY A 71 29.32 5.41 -14.07
N SER A 72 30.13 5.14 -13.04
CA SER A 72 31.50 4.65 -13.21
C SER A 72 31.51 3.12 -13.26
N LEU A 73 32.16 2.55 -14.27
CA LEU A 73 32.24 1.10 -14.48
C LEU A 73 32.98 0.42 -13.32
N GLY A 74 32.23 -0.11 -12.34
CA GLY A 74 32.71 -1.17 -11.44
C GLY A 74 32.52 -0.98 -9.93
N SER A 75 32.31 0.23 -9.41
CA SER A 75 32.31 0.46 -7.95
C SER A 75 30.95 0.78 -7.32
N SER A 76 29.94 1.14 -8.11
CA SER A 76 28.61 1.50 -7.58
C SER A 76 27.68 0.30 -7.49
N HIS A 77 26.90 0.25 -6.41
CA HIS A 77 25.77 -0.68 -6.23
C HIS A 77 24.60 -0.41 -7.19
N TRP A 78 24.64 0.70 -7.91
CA TRP A 78 23.65 1.14 -8.88
C TRP A 78 24.22 1.28 -10.28
N GLU A 79 23.42 0.95 -11.28
CA GLU A 79 23.72 1.02 -12.70
C GLU A 79 22.71 1.93 -13.42
N LEU A 80 23.21 2.86 -14.24
CA LEU A 80 22.37 3.73 -15.07
C LEU A 80 22.12 3.09 -16.43
N MET A 81 20.97 3.42 -17.02
CA MET A 81 20.65 3.04 -18.39
C MET A 81 19.88 4.11 -19.13
N GLY A 82 19.93 4.02 -20.47
CA GLY A 82 19.17 4.89 -21.35
C GLY A 82 19.68 6.33 -21.27
N ASP A 83 18.77 7.28 -21.23
CA ASP A 83 19.06 8.71 -21.14
C ASP A 83 19.35 9.18 -19.69
N ALA A 84 19.43 8.26 -18.73
CA ALA A 84 19.65 8.60 -17.33
C ALA A 84 21.06 9.18 -17.10
N MET A 85 21.13 10.26 -16.31
CA MET A 85 22.37 10.95 -15.97
C MET A 85 22.43 11.30 -14.49
N VAL A 86 23.65 11.37 -13.95
CA VAL A 86 23.88 11.74 -12.55
C VAL A 86 24.42 13.16 -12.49
N THR A 87 23.91 13.93 -11.55
CA THR A 87 24.40 15.25 -11.16
C THR A 87 24.79 15.23 -9.68
N THR A 88 25.31 16.33 -9.14
CA THR A 88 25.61 16.43 -7.70
C THR A 88 24.35 16.38 -6.82
N GLU A 89 23.20 16.75 -7.39
CA GLU A 89 21.95 16.93 -6.63
C GLU A 89 20.91 15.84 -6.85
N GLN A 90 21.06 15.03 -7.90
CA GLN A 90 20.03 14.09 -8.32
C GLN A 90 20.53 13.14 -9.41
N VAL A 91 19.87 11.99 -9.49
CA VAL A 91 19.88 11.13 -10.67
C VAL A 91 18.68 11.49 -11.53
N ARG A 92 18.92 12.07 -12.70
CA ARG A 92 17.87 12.38 -13.67
C ARG A 92 17.63 11.16 -14.55
N LEU A 93 16.42 10.62 -14.50
CA LEU A 93 16.00 9.49 -15.33
C LEU A 93 15.70 9.93 -16.76
N THR A 94 14.90 10.98 -16.95
CA THR A 94 14.67 11.60 -18.25
C THR A 94 14.77 13.12 -18.14
N PRO A 95 15.30 13.81 -19.16
CA PRO A 95 15.15 15.25 -19.30
C PRO A 95 13.75 15.62 -19.84
N ASP A 96 13.37 16.89 -19.71
CA ASP A 96 12.21 17.50 -20.37
C ASP A 96 12.44 17.61 -21.90
N MET A 97 12.52 16.45 -22.55
CA MET A 97 12.63 16.23 -23.98
C MET A 97 11.80 15.01 -24.36
N GLN A 98 11.16 15.06 -25.52
CA GLN A 98 10.35 13.96 -26.04
C GLN A 98 11.17 12.68 -26.31
N SER A 99 10.48 11.54 -26.24
CA SER A 99 11.00 10.21 -26.62
C SER A 99 12.28 9.79 -25.90
N ARG A 100 12.34 10.08 -24.59
CA ARG A 100 13.43 9.68 -23.69
C ARG A 100 13.01 8.56 -22.78
N GLN A 101 13.98 7.70 -22.47
CA GLN A 101 13.80 6.57 -21.56
C GLN A 101 15.06 6.38 -20.76
N GLY A 102 14.96 6.44 -19.44
CA GLY A 102 16.10 6.22 -18.56
C GLY A 102 15.73 5.42 -17.32
N ALA A 103 16.76 4.81 -16.75
CA ALA A 103 16.62 3.95 -15.59
C ALA A 103 17.84 4.00 -14.69
N VAL A 104 17.63 3.69 -13.42
CA VAL A 104 18.67 3.37 -12.44
C VAL A 104 18.28 2.08 -11.71
N TRP A 105 19.16 1.09 -11.71
CA TRP A 105 18.90 -0.24 -11.17
C TRP A 105 19.94 -0.64 -10.14
N GLY A 106 19.50 -1.23 -9.03
CA GLY A 106 20.36 -1.87 -8.05
C GLY A 106 20.98 -3.15 -8.63
N ARG A 107 22.25 -3.40 -8.31
CA ARG A 107 22.99 -4.59 -8.75
C ARG A 107 22.79 -5.80 -7.84
N MET A 108 22.39 -5.57 -6.59
CA MET A 108 22.27 -6.61 -5.59
C MET A 108 20.82 -7.02 -5.39
N PRO A 109 20.53 -8.33 -5.35
CA PRO A 109 19.22 -8.83 -4.99
C PRO A 109 18.92 -8.54 -3.51
N CYS A 110 17.69 -8.17 -3.20
CA CYS A 110 17.23 -7.91 -1.84
C CYS A 110 16.63 -9.17 -1.23
N HIS A 111 17.14 -9.55 -0.05
CA HIS A 111 16.66 -10.70 0.73
C HIS A 111 15.95 -10.27 2.02
N LEU A 112 15.46 -9.03 2.08
CA LEU A 112 14.70 -8.54 3.23
C LEU A 112 13.25 -9.02 3.11
N LYS A 113 12.73 -9.59 4.20
CA LYS A 113 11.32 -9.99 4.32
C LYS A 113 10.40 -8.78 4.53
N ASP A 114 10.82 -7.89 5.43
CA ASP A 114 10.10 -6.66 5.77
C ASP A 114 10.98 -5.46 5.49
N TRP A 115 10.45 -4.55 4.69
CA TRP A 115 11.21 -3.40 4.24
C TRP A 115 10.32 -2.21 3.92
N GLU A 116 10.93 -1.04 4.01
CA GLU A 116 10.35 0.21 3.52
C GLU A 116 11.32 0.90 2.58
N MET A 117 10.87 1.19 1.37
CA MET A 117 11.59 2.04 0.42
C MET A 117 11.04 3.47 0.52
N GLN A 118 11.89 4.39 0.96
CA GLN A 118 11.62 5.83 0.93
C GLN A 118 12.22 6.44 -0.34
N VAL A 119 11.36 6.96 -1.19
CA VAL A 119 11.71 7.53 -2.49
C VAL A 119 11.54 9.03 -2.42
N HIS A 120 12.65 9.76 -2.49
CA HIS A 120 12.65 11.21 -2.68
C HIS A 120 12.84 11.49 -4.17
N PHE A 121 11.79 12.00 -4.80
CA PHE A 121 11.76 12.26 -6.24
C PHE A 121 11.32 13.68 -6.52
N LYS A 122 11.41 14.10 -7.78
CA LYS A 122 10.84 15.35 -8.28
C LYS A 122 10.43 15.20 -9.73
N ILE A 123 9.23 15.68 -10.05
CA ILE A 123 8.73 15.77 -11.42
C ILE A 123 8.51 17.25 -11.74
N HIS A 124 9.18 17.76 -12.77
CA HIS A 124 9.06 19.16 -13.17
C HIS A 124 9.37 19.38 -14.64
N GLY A 125 8.76 20.40 -15.24
CA GLY A 125 8.98 20.72 -16.65
C GLY A 125 8.31 22.01 -17.07
N LYS A 126 8.61 22.43 -18.30
CA LYS A 126 8.15 23.72 -18.85
C LYS A 126 6.74 23.66 -19.43
N GLY A 127 6.23 22.45 -19.68
CA GLY A 127 4.90 22.21 -20.21
C GLY A 127 3.80 22.87 -19.36
N LYS A 128 2.95 23.68 -20.00
CA LYS A 128 1.83 24.37 -19.32
C LYS A 128 0.70 23.39 -19.03
N LYS A 129 0.10 23.52 -17.83
CA LYS A 129 -1.07 22.75 -17.37
C LYS A 129 -0.85 21.24 -17.49
N ASN A 130 -1.37 20.62 -18.55
CA ASN A 130 -1.48 19.17 -18.75
C ASN A 130 -0.66 18.68 -19.97
N LEU A 131 0.24 19.52 -20.50
CA LEU A 131 1.16 19.14 -21.58
C LEU A 131 2.43 18.58 -20.96
N ASN A 132 2.31 17.43 -20.30
CA ASN A 132 3.36 16.72 -19.59
C ASN A 132 3.14 15.21 -19.71
N GLY A 133 4.21 14.44 -19.54
CA GLY A 133 4.14 12.99 -19.58
C GLY A 133 5.52 12.33 -19.56
N ASP A 134 5.59 11.01 -19.36
CA ASP A 134 4.44 10.15 -19.00
C ASP A 134 4.45 9.88 -17.50
N GLY A 135 5.65 9.73 -16.90
CA GLY A 135 5.83 9.64 -15.47
C GLY A 135 7.07 8.83 -15.10
N LEU A 136 7.09 8.31 -13.89
CA LEU A 136 8.14 7.41 -13.40
C LEU A 136 7.56 6.19 -12.69
N ALA A 137 8.37 5.15 -12.55
CA ALA A 137 8.02 3.93 -11.86
C ALA A 137 9.14 3.48 -10.93
N ILE A 138 8.76 2.94 -9.77
CA ILE A 138 9.64 2.31 -8.80
C ILE A 138 9.37 0.80 -8.81
N TRP A 139 10.43 0.02 -8.84
CA TRP A 139 10.39 -1.40 -9.12
C TRP A 139 10.99 -2.22 -7.99
N TYR A 140 10.39 -3.37 -7.76
CA TYR A 140 10.99 -4.52 -7.08
C TYR A 140 10.73 -5.76 -7.94
N THR A 141 11.67 -6.09 -8.84
CA THR A 141 11.46 -7.05 -9.93
C THR A 141 12.59 -8.06 -10.09
N LYS A 142 12.25 -9.24 -10.63
CA LYS A 142 13.20 -10.31 -10.93
C LYS A 142 14.18 -9.89 -12.02
N GLU A 143 13.63 -9.39 -13.12
CA GLU A 143 14.41 -8.82 -14.21
C GLU A 143 14.81 -7.40 -13.85
N ARG A 144 16.05 -7.04 -14.21
CA ARG A 144 16.56 -5.67 -14.16
C ARG A 144 17.13 -5.33 -15.52
N THR A 145 17.32 -4.03 -15.75
CA THR A 145 18.04 -3.54 -16.92
C THR A 145 17.45 -3.96 -18.28
N GLN A 146 16.13 -4.10 -18.35
CA GLN A 146 15.40 -4.39 -19.59
C GLN A 146 14.60 -3.15 -19.99
N LYS A 147 14.80 -2.67 -21.21
CA LYS A 147 14.01 -1.55 -21.74
C LYS A 147 12.65 -2.05 -22.22
N GLY A 148 11.62 -1.24 -22.04
CA GLY A 148 10.31 -1.49 -22.63
C GLY A 148 9.33 -0.33 -22.46
N PRO A 149 8.05 -0.56 -22.80
CA PRO A 149 7.03 0.49 -22.86
C PRO A 149 6.49 0.91 -21.49
N VAL A 150 6.70 0.12 -20.43
CA VAL A 150 6.06 0.35 -19.12
C VAL A 150 6.92 1.29 -18.30
N PHE A 151 6.70 2.60 -18.45
CA PHE A 151 7.49 3.67 -17.79
C PHE A 151 9.00 3.51 -17.99
N GLY A 152 9.40 2.89 -19.09
CA GLY A 152 10.80 2.61 -19.41
C GLY A 152 11.33 1.24 -18.99
N ASN A 153 10.52 0.37 -18.40
CA ASN A 153 10.85 -1.03 -18.11
C ASN A 153 10.15 -1.99 -19.10
N MET A 154 10.60 -3.25 -19.14
CA MET A 154 9.94 -4.30 -19.91
C MET A 154 8.48 -4.49 -19.49
N ASP A 155 7.62 -4.77 -20.46
CA ASP A 155 6.27 -5.27 -20.18
C ASP A 155 6.35 -6.73 -19.71
N ASN A 156 5.27 -7.25 -19.14
CA ASN A 156 5.22 -8.61 -18.59
C ASN A 156 6.33 -8.84 -17.55
N PHE A 157 6.57 -7.85 -16.69
CA PHE A 157 7.57 -7.96 -15.62
C PHE A 157 7.13 -8.95 -14.53
N THR A 158 8.09 -9.50 -13.81
CA THR A 158 7.84 -10.34 -12.62
C THR A 158 8.24 -9.58 -11.36
N GLY A 159 7.27 -9.11 -10.57
CA GLY A 159 7.49 -8.40 -9.31
C GLY A 159 6.45 -7.33 -9.02
N LEU A 160 6.86 -6.28 -8.32
CA LEU A 160 6.06 -5.12 -7.98
C LEU A 160 6.50 -3.90 -8.80
N GLY A 161 5.54 -3.18 -9.37
CA GLY A 161 5.72 -1.83 -9.91
C GLY A 161 4.80 -0.84 -9.19
N VAL A 162 5.37 0.29 -8.76
CA VAL A 162 4.62 1.45 -8.23
C VAL A 162 4.85 2.62 -9.18
N PHE A 163 3.79 3.08 -9.83
CA PHE A 163 3.83 4.07 -10.90
C PHE A 163 3.34 5.40 -10.39
N VAL A 164 4.03 6.47 -10.78
CA VAL A 164 3.60 7.85 -10.63
C VAL A 164 3.27 8.35 -12.04
N ASP A 165 2.02 8.17 -12.43
CA ASP A 165 1.51 8.49 -13.76
C ASP A 165 1.04 9.94 -13.82
N THR A 166 1.52 10.69 -14.80
CA THR A 166 1.25 12.12 -14.91
C THR A 166 0.35 12.49 -16.09
N TYR A 167 0.05 11.53 -16.97
CA TYR A 167 -0.71 11.77 -18.18
C TYR A 167 -1.94 10.85 -18.25
N PRO A 168 -3.17 11.39 -18.38
CA PRO A 168 -4.38 10.58 -18.40
C PRO A 168 -4.66 10.02 -19.80
N ASN A 169 -4.08 8.88 -20.17
CA ASN A 169 -4.23 8.30 -21.50
C ASN A 169 -5.71 7.95 -21.78
N GLU A 170 -6.41 7.29 -20.84
CA GLU A 170 -7.79 6.83 -21.05
C GLU A 170 -8.77 7.99 -21.20
N GLU A 171 -8.72 8.96 -20.27
CA GLU A 171 -9.60 10.13 -20.30
C GLU A 171 -9.41 10.90 -21.60
N LYS A 172 -8.16 11.05 -22.08
CA LYS A 172 -7.85 11.77 -23.34
C LYS A 172 -8.40 11.03 -24.56
N GLN A 173 -8.30 9.71 -24.59
CA GLN A 173 -8.88 8.90 -25.67
C GLN A 173 -10.42 8.99 -25.68
N LEU A 174 -11.06 8.92 -24.51
CA LEU A 174 -12.51 9.04 -24.39
C LEU A 174 -13.01 10.44 -24.81
N GLU A 175 -12.30 11.50 -24.42
CA GLU A 175 -12.55 12.89 -24.86
C GLU A 175 -12.47 13.00 -26.39
N ALA A 176 -11.43 12.42 -27.01
CA ALA A 176 -11.26 12.44 -28.46
C ALA A 176 -12.36 11.68 -29.21
N GLN A 177 -12.87 10.58 -28.64
CA GLN A 177 -13.94 9.77 -29.23
C GLN A 177 -15.35 10.39 -29.09
N LYS A 178 -15.51 11.55 -28.43
CA LYS A 178 -16.80 12.22 -28.17
C LYS A 178 -17.87 11.32 -27.53
N LYS A 179 -17.48 10.23 -26.87
CA LYS A 179 -18.42 9.35 -26.17
C LYS A 179 -18.92 10.07 -24.92
N ARG A 180 -20.24 10.08 -24.71
CA ARG A 180 -20.88 10.76 -23.58
C ARG A 180 -20.41 10.08 -22.28
N TYR A 181 -19.61 10.82 -21.52
CA TYR A 181 -18.91 10.39 -20.31
C TYR A 181 -19.89 9.94 -19.21
N SER A 182 -19.55 8.87 -18.48
CA SER A 182 -20.15 8.56 -17.18
C SER A 182 -19.23 9.12 -16.09
N PRO A 183 -19.67 10.05 -15.23
CA PRO A 183 -18.80 10.69 -14.22
C PRO A 183 -18.25 9.76 -13.12
N ARG A 184 -18.68 8.49 -13.07
CA ARG A 184 -18.41 7.59 -11.93
C ARG A 184 -17.05 6.89 -11.94
N THR A 185 -16.23 7.07 -12.97
CA THR A 185 -14.97 6.31 -13.10
C THR A 185 -13.76 7.18 -13.48
N GLN A 186 -13.84 8.50 -13.36
CA GLN A 186 -12.75 9.39 -13.78
C GLN A 186 -11.64 9.43 -12.72
N ARG A 187 -10.39 9.18 -13.14
CA ARG A 187 -9.22 9.42 -12.28
C ARG A 187 -8.76 10.87 -12.40
N ILE A 188 -8.20 11.38 -11.32
CA ILE A 188 -7.57 12.70 -11.28
C ILE A 188 -6.07 12.49 -11.33
N PHE A 189 -5.44 13.01 -12.38
CA PHE A 189 -4.00 12.90 -12.60
C PHE A 189 -3.24 14.14 -12.12
N PRO A 190 -1.99 13.99 -11.65
CA PRO A 190 -1.21 12.75 -11.60
C PRO A 190 -1.74 11.71 -10.59
N PHE A 191 -1.53 10.43 -10.89
CA PHE A 191 -2.09 9.30 -10.17
C PHE A 191 -0.99 8.30 -9.80
N VAL A 192 -0.97 7.88 -8.54
CA VAL A 192 -0.06 6.84 -8.06
C VAL A 192 -0.82 5.53 -8.02
N LEU A 193 -0.28 4.48 -8.63
CA LEU A 193 -0.89 3.13 -8.59
C LEU A 193 0.16 2.05 -8.40
N ALA A 194 -0.24 0.90 -7.87
CA ALA A 194 0.62 -0.28 -7.77
C ALA A 194 0.08 -1.45 -8.61
N MET A 195 1.00 -2.24 -9.16
CA MET A 195 0.70 -3.47 -9.90
C MET A 195 1.68 -4.57 -9.51
N VAL A 196 1.16 -5.78 -9.34
CA VAL A 196 1.98 -6.99 -9.19
C VAL A 196 1.92 -7.79 -10.50
N GLY A 197 3.08 -8.00 -11.11
CA GLY A 197 3.26 -8.76 -12.33
C GLY A 197 3.85 -10.15 -12.03
N ASN A 198 3.31 -11.18 -12.67
CA ASN A 198 3.78 -12.57 -12.56
C ASN A 198 4.54 -13.04 -13.81
N GLY A 199 4.93 -12.13 -14.71
CA GLY A 199 5.53 -12.45 -16.00
C GLY A 199 4.54 -12.67 -17.15
N SER A 200 3.23 -12.76 -16.89
CA SER A 200 2.20 -13.02 -17.92
C SER A 200 1.22 -11.86 -18.11
N ILE A 201 1.13 -10.96 -17.14
CA ILE A 201 0.20 -9.84 -17.14
C ILE A 201 0.88 -8.62 -17.76
N SER A 202 0.27 -8.06 -18.80
CA SER A 202 0.74 -6.86 -19.48
C SER A 202 0.16 -5.59 -18.85
N TYR A 203 0.94 -4.51 -18.84
CA TYR A 203 0.47 -3.18 -18.42
C TYR A 203 -0.23 -2.48 -19.60
N ASP A 204 -1.52 -2.19 -19.41
CA ASP A 204 -2.35 -1.50 -20.40
C ASP A 204 -2.11 0.03 -20.35
N HIS A 205 -1.17 0.51 -21.16
CA HIS A 205 -0.81 1.93 -21.22
C HIS A 205 -1.92 2.82 -21.82
N GLU A 206 -2.84 2.27 -22.62
CA GLU A 206 -3.96 3.05 -23.15
C GLU A 206 -5.01 3.35 -22.09
N ARG A 207 -5.06 2.52 -21.03
CA ARG A 207 -5.99 2.65 -19.92
C ARG A 207 -5.30 2.87 -18.57
N ASP A 208 -4.10 3.44 -18.59
CA ASP A 208 -3.35 3.86 -17.40
C ASP A 208 -3.24 2.72 -16.35
N GLY A 209 -3.04 1.47 -16.80
CA GLY A 209 -2.92 0.29 -15.95
C GLY A 209 -4.20 -0.14 -15.21
N ARG A 210 -5.36 0.47 -15.48
CA ARG A 210 -6.64 0.19 -14.79
C ARG A 210 -7.04 -1.28 -14.67
N PRO A 211 -6.96 -2.14 -15.70
CA PRO A 211 -7.33 -3.55 -15.55
C PRO A 211 -6.51 -4.33 -14.52
N THR A 212 -5.27 -3.90 -14.27
CA THR A 212 -4.26 -4.67 -13.52
C THR A 212 -3.78 -3.95 -12.27
N GLU A 213 -4.35 -2.79 -11.96
CA GLU A 213 -4.06 -2.08 -10.72
C GLU A 213 -4.53 -2.87 -9.49
N LEU A 214 -3.76 -2.73 -8.40
CA LEU A 214 -4.17 -3.12 -7.05
C LEU A 214 -5.00 -2.02 -6.37
N GLY A 215 -4.76 -0.78 -6.77
CA GLY A 215 -5.37 0.44 -6.25
C GLY A 215 -4.36 1.59 -6.33
N GLY A 216 -4.78 2.76 -5.87
CA GLY A 216 -3.99 3.97 -6.01
C GLY A 216 -4.71 5.22 -5.51
N CYS A 217 -4.04 6.36 -5.66
CA CYS A 217 -4.54 7.66 -5.21
C CYS A 217 -4.10 8.79 -6.13
N ASN A 218 -4.80 9.93 -6.06
CA ASN A 218 -4.36 11.15 -6.72
C ASN A 218 -3.18 11.80 -5.98
N ALA A 219 -2.21 12.30 -6.75
CA ALA A 219 -1.01 12.93 -6.19
C ALA A 219 -0.54 14.07 -7.08
N MET A 220 -0.79 15.33 -6.67
CA MET A 220 -0.40 16.53 -7.44
C MET A 220 1.11 16.83 -7.32
N VAL A 221 1.95 15.89 -7.75
CA VAL A 221 3.41 15.86 -7.52
C VAL A 221 4.22 16.80 -8.42
N ARG A 222 3.61 17.31 -9.50
CA ARG A 222 4.31 18.02 -10.57
C ARG A 222 4.58 19.48 -10.19
N ASN A 223 5.81 19.95 -10.45
CA ASN A 223 6.24 21.34 -10.27
C ASN A 223 6.08 21.88 -8.84
N LEU A 224 6.15 20.99 -7.83
CA LEU A 224 6.16 21.40 -6.43
C LEU A 224 7.51 22.06 -6.06
N LYS A 225 7.43 23.02 -5.14
CA LYS A 225 8.59 23.80 -4.67
C LYS A 225 9.32 23.12 -3.53
N HIS A 226 8.60 22.34 -2.74
CA HIS A 226 9.09 21.52 -1.65
C HIS A 226 9.40 20.10 -2.14
N ASP A 227 9.93 19.29 -1.22
CA ASP A 227 10.30 17.91 -1.48
C ASP A 227 9.06 17.01 -1.58
N THR A 228 9.13 16.02 -2.47
CA THR A 228 8.08 15.01 -2.65
C THR A 228 8.62 13.63 -2.33
N PHE A 229 7.88 12.90 -1.50
CA PHE A 229 8.26 11.58 -1.04
C PHE A 229 7.17 10.54 -1.31
N LEU A 230 7.60 9.32 -1.61
CA LEU A 230 6.78 8.13 -1.78
C LEU A 230 7.37 7.03 -0.89
N PHE A 231 6.52 6.39 -0.09
CA PHE A 231 6.89 5.31 0.83
C PHE A 231 6.24 4.05 0.33
N ILE A 232 7.05 3.02 0.12
CA ILE A 232 6.58 1.70 -0.29
C ILE A 232 7.00 0.75 0.82
N ARG A 233 6.03 0.34 1.63
CA ARG A 233 6.23 -0.53 2.78
C ARG A 233 5.67 -1.91 2.47
N TYR A 234 6.50 -2.93 2.66
CA TYR A 234 6.11 -4.33 2.56
C TYR A 234 6.39 -5.01 3.89
N VAL A 235 5.34 -5.38 4.62
CA VAL A 235 5.43 -5.99 5.95
C VAL A 235 4.41 -7.10 6.05
N ARG A 236 4.80 -8.30 6.49
CA ARG A 236 3.88 -9.44 6.69
C ARG A 236 2.88 -9.64 5.52
N ARG A 237 3.39 -9.65 4.29
CA ARG A 237 2.57 -9.79 3.06
C ARG A 237 1.51 -8.69 2.85
N ARG A 238 1.69 -7.52 3.47
CA ARG A 238 0.85 -6.33 3.26
C ARG A 238 1.69 -5.26 2.57
N LEU A 239 1.18 -4.74 1.46
CA LEU A 239 1.77 -3.64 0.71
C LEU A 239 1.04 -2.35 1.06
N THR A 240 1.76 -1.39 1.62
CA THR A 240 1.26 -0.06 1.93
C THR A 240 2.06 0.97 1.14
N VAL A 241 1.37 1.86 0.44
CA VAL A 241 1.97 2.99 -0.28
C VAL A 241 1.46 4.28 0.35
N MET A 242 2.38 5.16 0.73
CA MET A 242 2.07 6.47 1.32
C MET A 242 2.81 7.57 0.58
N ILE A 243 2.32 8.79 0.65
CA ILE A 243 2.91 9.96 -0.02
C ILE A 243 2.98 11.17 0.90
N ASP A 244 4.07 11.95 0.77
CA ASP A 244 4.15 13.33 1.29
C ASP A 244 4.45 14.24 0.11
N ILE A 245 3.44 15.02 -0.25
CA ILE A 245 3.48 15.96 -1.37
C ILE A 245 3.01 17.36 -0.96
N ASP A 246 2.70 17.57 0.33
CA ASP A 246 2.26 18.85 0.86
C ASP A 246 3.40 19.60 1.56
N GLY A 247 4.54 18.94 1.76
CA GLY A 247 5.73 19.53 2.40
C GLY A 247 5.55 19.74 3.89
N GLN A 248 4.60 19.01 4.48
CA GLN A 248 4.26 19.08 5.91
C GLN A 248 4.96 17.98 6.71
N HIS A 249 5.67 17.05 6.04
CA HIS A 249 6.23 15.84 6.66
C HIS A 249 5.14 14.97 7.31
N GLU A 250 3.93 15.02 6.75
CA GLU A 250 2.80 14.20 7.13
C GLU A 250 2.49 13.24 5.98
N TRP A 251 2.56 11.94 6.26
CA TRP A 251 2.29 10.91 5.26
C TRP A 251 0.78 10.73 5.09
N ARG A 252 0.33 10.71 3.84
CA ARG A 252 -1.04 10.38 3.45
C ARG A 252 -1.08 9.00 2.83
N ASP A 253 -1.98 8.15 3.31
CA ASP A 253 -2.20 6.82 2.74
C ASP A 253 -2.67 6.92 1.29
N CYS A 254 -2.06 6.12 0.42
CA CYS A 254 -2.40 6.03 -1.00
C CYS A 254 -3.03 4.68 -1.34
N LEU A 255 -2.44 3.59 -0.84
CA LEU A 255 -2.88 2.22 -1.06
C LEU A 255 -2.50 1.37 0.14
N ASP A 256 -3.38 0.44 0.54
CA ASP A 256 -3.05 -0.52 1.59
C ASP A 256 -3.70 -1.88 1.32
N ILE A 257 -2.91 -2.84 0.86
CA ILE A 257 -3.39 -4.12 0.32
C ILE A 257 -2.76 -5.29 1.07
N PRO A 258 -3.55 -6.11 1.78
CA PRO A 258 -3.07 -7.37 2.36
C PRO A 258 -2.94 -8.47 1.29
N GLY A 259 -2.26 -9.56 1.65
CA GLY A 259 -2.17 -10.75 0.81
C GLY A 259 -1.25 -10.60 -0.40
N VAL A 260 -0.41 -9.56 -0.44
CA VAL A 260 0.60 -9.39 -1.48
C VAL A 260 1.77 -10.32 -1.19
N ARG A 261 2.05 -11.22 -2.13
CA ARG A 261 3.11 -12.23 -2.03
C ARG A 261 4.23 -11.86 -2.98
N LEU A 262 5.37 -11.42 -2.45
CA LEU A 262 6.55 -11.04 -3.23
C LEU A 262 7.71 -11.99 -2.90
N PRO A 263 8.35 -12.60 -3.91
CA PRO A 263 9.57 -13.38 -3.70
C PRO A 263 10.72 -12.52 -3.19
N GLU A 264 11.59 -13.13 -2.39
CA GLU A 264 12.92 -12.58 -2.09
C GLU A 264 13.85 -12.70 -3.30
N GLY A 265 14.96 -11.95 -3.26
CA GLY A 265 16.03 -12.02 -4.25
C GLY A 265 15.79 -11.20 -5.52
N TYR A 266 14.83 -10.28 -5.50
CA TYR A 266 14.55 -9.37 -6.62
C TYR A 266 15.33 -8.06 -6.46
N TYR A 267 15.30 -7.22 -7.48
CA TYR A 267 16.11 -6.01 -7.59
C TYR A 267 15.24 -4.76 -7.47
N PHE A 268 15.76 -3.76 -6.75
CA PHE A 268 15.17 -2.43 -6.76
C PHE A 268 15.62 -1.63 -7.98
N GLY A 269 14.73 -0.82 -8.52
CA GLY A 269 15.03 0.10 -9.60
C GLY A 269 14.05 1.25 -9.70
N ALA A 270 14.42 2.26 -10.47
CA ALA A 270 13.53 3.33 -10.87
C ALA A 270 13.70 3.61 -12.36
N THR A 271 12.59 3.80 -13.07
CA THR A 271 12.58 4.11 -14.50
C THR A 271 11.66 5.27 -14.79
N ALA A 272 11.90 5.96 -15.89
CA ALA A 272 10.98 6.98 -16.40
C ALA A 272 10.99 6.99 -17.93
N VAL A 273 9.90 7.47 -18.50
CA VAL A 273 9.73 7.61 -19.95
C VAL A 273 9.00 8.91 -20.27
N THR A 274 9.27 9.41 -21.47
CA THR A 274 8.59 10.57 -22.07
C THR A 274 8.15 10.19 -23.48
N GLY A 275 6.89 10.46 -23.81
CA GLY A 275 6.33 10.26 -25.15
C GLY A 275 6.40 11.52 -26.00
N ASP A 276 5.26 11.90 -26.57
CA ASP A 276 5.05 13.18 -27.26
C ASP A 276 5.05 14.38 -26.30
N LEU A 277 4.82 14.11 -25.01
CA LEU A 277 4.97 15.06 -23.93
C LEU A 277 6.17 14.68 -23.07
N SER A 278 6.67 15.64 -22.32
CA SER A 278 7.87 15.47 -21.52
C SER A 278 7.79 16.19 -20.18
N ASP A 279 8.56 15.67 -19.24
CA ASP A 279 8.95 16.32 -17.99
C ASP A 279 10.35 15.79 -17.62
N ASN A 280 11.02 16.52 -16.72
CA ASN A 280 12.17 15.97 -16.01
C ASN A 280 11.67 15.03 -14.92
N HIS A 281 12.23 13.82 -14.89
CA HIS A 281 11.98 12.84 -13.83
C HIS A 281 13.26 12.61 -13.05
N ASP A 282 13.31 13.10 -11.82
CA ASP A 282 14.52 13.12 -11.01
C ASP A 282 14.34 12.28 -9.74
N ILE A 283 15.35 11.46 -9.43
CA ILE A 283 15.48 10.72 -8.17
C ILE A 283 16.57 11.38 -7.34
N ILE A 284 16.19 11.95 -6.20
CA ILE A 284 17.11 12.56 -5.26
C ILE A 284 17.65 11.48 -4.31
N SER A 285 16.79 10.60 -3.80
CA SER A 285 17.25 9.42 -3.07
C SER A 285 16.29 8.25 -3.12
N LEU A 286 16.84 7.05 -3.06
CA LEU A 286 16.16 5.79 -2.74
C LEU A 286 16.79 5.29 -1.45
N LYS A 287 16.02 5.17 -0.36
CA LYS A 287 16.53 4.68 0.92
C LYS A 287 15.73 3.47 1.32
N LEU A 288 16.38 2.33 1.43
CA LEU A 288 15.74 1.10 1.88
C LEU A 288 16.03 0.90 3.37
N TYR A 289 14.97 0.72 4.15
CA TYR A 289 15.04 0.37 5.55
C TYR A 289 14.58 -1.06 5.74
N GLN A 290 15.34 -1.84 6.51
CA GLN A 290 14.85 -3.08 7.07
C GLN A 290 13.99 -2.76 8.29
N LEU A 291 12.82 -3.39 8.37
CA LEU A 291 11.89 -3.20 9.48
C LEU A 291 11.99 -4.39 10.42
N THR A 292 12.21 -4.13 11.71
CA THR A 292 12.22 -5.20 12.72
C THR A 292 10.78 -5.54 13.11
N VAL A 293 10.31 -6.69 12.63
CA VAL A 293 8.95 -7.17 12.91
C VAL A 293 9.05 -8.42 13.76
N LEU A 294 8.52 -8.36 14.99
CA LEU A 294 8.42 -9.53 15.86
C LEU A 294 7.44 -10.54 15.26
N ARG A 295 7.89 -11.79 15.11
CA ARG A 295 7.06 -12.92 14.66
C ARG A 295 7.04 -14.00 15.72
N SER A 296 5.95 -14.75 15.76
CA SER A 296 5.95 -16.00 16.53
C SER A 296 6.75 -17.07 15.79
N LYS A 297 7.35 -18.01 16.52
CA LYS A 297 8.07 -19.15 15.90
C LYS A 297 7.22 -19.94 14.90
N LYS A 298 5.91 -19.97 15.13
CA LYS A 298 4.95 -20.64 14.24
C LYS A 298 4.82 -19.89 12.91
N GLU A 299 4.68 -18.57 12.97
CA GLU A 299 4.62 -17.72 11.76
C GLU A 299 5.91 -17.83 10.95
N GLU A 300 7.07 -17.84 11.61
CA GLU A 300 8.37 -18.01 10.93
C GLU A 300 8.45 -19.36 10.20
N GLN A 301 8.00 -20.45 10.84
CA GLN A 301 7.98 -21.78 10.22
C GLN A 301 7.01 -21.84 9.03
N GLU A 302 5.81 -21.28 9.17
CA GLU A 302 4.83 -21.23 8.08
C GLU A 302 5.34 -20.39 6.90
N GLU A 303 6.03 -19.28 7.15
CA GLU A 303 6.64 -18.46 6.10
C GLU A 303 7.83 -19.16 5.41
N GLU A 304 8.63 -19.93 6.15
CA GLU A 304 9.76 -20.70 5.60
C GLU A 304 9.31 -21.88 4.74
N GLU A 305 8.23 -22.57 5.14
CA GLU A 305 7.62 -23.64 4.34
C GLU A 305 6.92 -23.09 3.07
N ASP A 306 6.33 -21.90 3.17
CA ASP A 306 5.59 -21.25 2.09
C ASP A 306 6.49 -20.41 1.16
N GLN A 307 7.44 -21.07 0.48
CA GLN A 307 8.38 -20.41 -0.41
C GLN A 307 7.66 -19.73 -1.60
N ILE A 308 7.63 -18.40 -1.59
CA ILE A 308 7.04 -17.59 -2.65
C ILE A 308 8.00 -17.54 -3.85
N THR A 309 7.63 -18.17 -4.96
CA THR A 309 8.44 -18.17 -6.20
C THR A 309 7.88 -17.26 -7.29
N ILE A 310 6.56 -17.09 -7.31
CA ILE A 310 5.84 -16.27 -8.28
C ILE A 310 5.07 -15.19 -7.51
N PRO A 311 5.19 -13.91 -7.89
CA PRO A 311 4.41 -12.85 -7.29
C PRO A 311 2.91 -13.05 -7.51
N SER A 312 2.12 -12.83 -6.46
CA SER A 312 0.66 -12.90 -6.53
C SER A 312 0.03 -12.02 -5.47
N VAL A 313 -1.29 -11.81 -5.59
CA VAL A 313 -2.07 -11.15 -4.55
C VAL A 313 -3.28 -12.01 -4.23
N ASP A 314 -3.43 -12.37 -2.96
CA ASP A 314 -4.50 -13.23 -2.48
C ASP A 314 -5.84 -12.46 -2.47
N ASN A 315 -6.94 -13.13 -2.79
CA ASN A 315 -8.32 -12.60 -2.71
C ASN A 315 -8.58 -11.27 -3.45
N MET A 316 -7.88 -11.01 -4.56
CA MET A 316 -8.04 -9.77 -5.35
C MET A 316 -9.48 -9.47 -5.78
N ASP A 317 -10.25 -10.49 -6.16
CA ASP A 317 -11.63 -10.29 -6.60
C ASP A 317 -12.54 -9.83 -5.45
N LEU A 318 -12.27 -10.27 -4.22
CA LEU A 318 -13.00 -9.84 -3.04
C LEU A 318 -12.68 -8.38 -2.71
N LEU A 319 -11.40 -8.00 -2.76
CA LEU A 319 -10.96 -6.62 -2.55
C LEU A 319 -11.57 -5.66 -3.58
N ARG A 320 -11.68 -6.09 -4.85
CA ARG A 320 -12.34 -5.30 -5.89
C ARG A 320 -13.83 -5.09 -5.64
N LEU A 321 -14.52 -6.09 -5.07
CA LEU A 321 -15.93 -5.95 -4.70
C LEU A 321 -16.11 -4.95 -3.55
N GLU A 322 -15.26 -4.99 -2.53
CA GLU A 322 -15.29 -4.01 -1.43
C GLU A 322 -15.07 -2.57 -1.92
N LEU A 323 -14.16 -2.35 -2.89
CA LEU A 323 -13.92 -1.03 -3.48
C LEU A 323 -15.10 -0.51 -4.32
N VAL A 324 -15.84 -1.40 -5.00
CA VAL A 324 -17.06 -1.02 -5.74
C VAL A 324 -18.21 -0.71 -4.78
N GLU A 325 -18.21 -1.31 -3.59
CA GLU A 325 -19.20 -1.10 -2.54
C GLU A 325 -18.87 0.09 -1.64
N GLU A 326 -18.25 1.16 -2.18
CA GLU A 326 -18.12 2.43 -1.48
C GLU A 326 -19.51 2.88 -0.97
N ARG A 327 -19.64 2.89 0.36
CA ARG A 327 -20.83 3.33 1.10
C ARG A 327 -21.36 4.63 0.48
N MET A 328 -22.57 4.57 -0.07
CA MET A 328 -23.34 5.78 -0.29
C MET A 328 -23.32 6.61 1.00
N SER A 329 -22.90 7.87 0.92
CA SER A 329 -22.94 8.79 2.07
C SER A 329 -24.30 8.68 2.76
N GLY A 330 -24.35 8.71 4.10
CA GLY A 330 -25.61 8.57 4.84
C GLY A 330 -26.69 9.56 4.39
N VAL A 331 -26.27 10.72 3.86
CA VAL A 331 -27.13 11.71 3.22
C VAL A 331 -27.73 11.21 1.90
N ALA A 332 -26.91 10.58 1.05
CA ALA A 332 -27.38 9.99 -0.20
C ALA A 332 -28.37 8.85 0.05
N ILE A 333 -28.14 8.01 1.07
CA ILE A 333 -29.07 6.95 1.50
C ILE A 333 -30.39 7.56 1.99
N PHE A 334 -30.32 8.62 2.81
CA PHE A 334 -31.52 9.30 3.30
C PHE A 334 -32.39 9.82 2.16
N PHE A 335 -31.78 10.49 1.17
CA PHE A 335 -32.52 11.03 0.03
C PHE A 335 -33.06 9.93 -0.90
N THR A 336 -32.31 8.85 -1.17
CA THR A 336 -32.85 7.74 -1.98
C THR A 336 -34.04 7.07 -1.33
N VAL A 337 -34.00 6.84 -0.01
CA VAL A 337 -35.13 6.28 0.74
C VAL A 337 -36.32 7.25 0.73
N LEU A 338 -36.09 8.54 0.98
CA LEU A 338 -37.13 9.56 0.97
C LEU A 338 -37.86 9.63 -0.38
N PHE A 339 -37.11 9.71 -1.49
CA PHE A 339 -37.70 9.80 -2.82
C PHE A 339 -38.40 8.50 -3.24
N SER A 340 -37.88 7.33 -2.84
CA SER A 340 -38.55 6.04 -3.06
C SER A 340 -39.91 5.98 -2.35
N MET A 341 -39.97 6.40 -1.09
CA MET A 341 -41.21 6.45 -0.31
C MET A 341 -42.24 7.40 -0.91
N LEU A 342 -41.81 8.61 -1.30
CA LEU A 342 -42.68 9.58 -1.97
C LEU A 342 -43.21 9.06 -3.31
N GLY A 343 -42.36 8.40 -4.09
CA GLY A 343 -42.75 7.75 -5.34
C GLY A 343 -43.80 6.66 -5.14
N PHE A 344 -43.65 5.84 -4.10
CA PHE A 344 -44.61 4.79 -3.76
C PHE A 344 -45.97 5.35 -3.34
N ILE A 345 -45.98 6.39 -2.50
CA ILE A 345 -47.22 7.09 -2.12
C ILE A 345 -47.92 7.66 -3.34
N PHE A 346 -47.16 8.29 -4.25
CA PHE A 346 -47.71 8.84 -5.48
C PHE A 346 -48.35 7.77 -6.37
N LEU A 347 -47.72 6.60 -6.51
CA LEU A 347 -48.29 5.47 -7.24
C LEU A 347 -49.58 4.93 -6.60
N ILE A 348 -49.64 4.88 -5.27
CA ILE A 348 -50.88 4.49 -4.55
C ILE A 348 -52.01 5.49 -4.84
N VAL A 349 -51.73 6.79 -4.76
CA VAL A 349 -52.73 7.84 -5.02
C VAL A 349 -53.26 7.75 -6.45
N ILE A 350 -52.37 7.59 -7.44
CA ILE A 350 -52.77 7.37 -8.84
C ILE A 350 -53.60 6.10 -8.97
N GLY A 351 -53.18 5.00 -8.35
CA GLY A 351 -53.92 3.74 -8.34
C GLY A 351 -55.34 3.89 -7.79
N LEU A 352 -55.51 4.63 -6.69
CA LEU A 352 -56.81 4.91 -6.09
C LEU A 352 -57.68 5.79 -6.98
N VAL A 353 -57.11 6.82 -7.62
CA VAL A 353 -57.85 7.71 -8.54
C VAL A 353 -58.31 6.94 -9.78
N VAL A 354 -57.44 6.13 -10.38
CA VAL A 354 -57.77 5.30 -11.54
C VAL A 354 -58.82 4.25 -11.17
N TYR A 355 -58.69 3.61 -10.00
CA TYR A 355 -59.66 2.64 -9.51
C TYR A 355 -61.04 3.28 -9.26
N SER A 356 -61.08 4.46 -8.64
CA SER A 356 -62.31 5.23 -8.43
C SER A 356 -62.99 5.56 -9.77
N HIS A 357 -62.22 6.11 -10.73
CA HIS A 357 -62.74 6.47 -12.04
C HIS A 357 -63.21 5.24 -12.85
N TRP A 358 -62.54 4.11 -12.70
CA TRP A 358 -62.96 2.86 -13.33
C TRP A 358 -64.24 2.29 -12.70
N ASN A 359 -64.39 2.38 -11.38
CA ASN A 359 -65.59 1.96 -10.66
C ASN A 359 -66.81 2.80 -11.05
N GLU A 360 -66.65 4.12 -11.20
CA GLU A 360 -67.72 4.99 -11.73
C GLU A 360 -68.12 4.64 -13.17
N ARG A 361 -67.15 4.37 -14.05
CA ARG A 361 -67.44 3.95 -15.45
C ARG A 361 -68.14 2.59 -15.51
N ARG A 362 -67.88 1.67 -14.60
CA ARG A 362 -68.62 0.40 -14.48
C ARG A 362 -70.08 0.62 -14.09
N ARG A 363 -70.34 1.48 -13.11
CA ARG A 363 -71.72 1.74 -12.63
C ARG A 363 -72.59 2.40 -13.71
N LYS A 364 -72.01 3.17 -14.62
CA LYS A 364 -72.72 3.81 -15.75
C LYS A 364 -73.06 2.88 -16.93
N ARG A 365 -72.70 1.59 -16.90
CA ARG A 365 -73.06 0.62 -17.96
C ARG A 365 -74.28 -0.26 -17.61
N PHE A 366 -74.90 -0.05 -16.45
CA PHE A 366 -76.05 -0.83 -15.96
C PHE A 366 -77.34 -0.02 -15.81
N TYR A 367 -77.45 1.14 -16.47
CA TYR A 367 -78.70 1.88 -16.63
C TYR A 367 -78.99 2.11 -18.12
#